data_AF-W2SLH2-F1
#
_entry.id   AF-W2SLH2-F1
#
_cell.length_a   1.000
_cell.length_b   1.000
_cell.length_c   1.000
_cell.angle_alpha   90.00
_cell.angle_beta   90.00
_cell.angle_gamma   90.00
#
_symmetry.space_group_name_H-M   'P 1'
#
loop_
_entity.id
_entity.type
_entity.pdbx_description
1 polymer ?
#
loop_
_entity_poly.entity_id
_entity_poly.type
_entity_poly.pdbx_seq_one_letter_code
_entity_poly.pdbx_strand_id
1 'polypeptide(L)'
;MDDDAVGQVSVRFVGENGGELGGTGILLPTSVTCNQLQILCNQLLDSSDDPVPISFFTKDGVEIIDSIEKSLEKIDYEKVW
;
A
#
# COMPACT_ATOMS: atom_id res chain seq x y z
N MET A 1 -5.99 -25.14 12.98
CA MET A 1 -5.49 -23.82 13.42
C MET A 1 -4.57 -23.38 12.32
N ASP A 2 -5.14 -22.90 11.23
CA ASP A 2 -4.44 -22.81 9.96
C ASP A 2 -4.98 -21.59 9.23
N ASP A 3 -4.08 -20.91 8.53
CA ASP A 3 -4.29 -19.74 7.67
C ASP A 3 -4.49 -18.40 8.39
N ASP A 4 -3.41 -17.90 9.01
CA ASP A 4 -2.98 -16.53 8.72
C ASP A 4 -2.62 -16.47 7.22
N ALA A 5 -3.63 -16.58 6.35
CA ALA A 5 -3.49 -16.18 4.97
C ALA A 5 -3.27 -14.68 5.02
N VAL A 6 -2.00 -14.28 5.12
CA VAL A 6 -1.61 -12.91 4.93
C VAL A 6 -2.00 -12.58 3.49
N GLY A 7 -3.20 -12.03 3.34
CA GLY A 7 -3.74 -11.65 2.05
C GLY A 7 -2.68 -10.79 1.39
N GLN A 8 -2.30 -11.08 0.15
CA GLN A 8 -1.38 -10.20 -0.57
C GLN A 8 -2.21 -9.32 -1.48
N VAL A 9 -1.95 -8.01 -1.42
CA VAL A 9 -2.56 -7.03 -2.32
C VAL A 9 -1.48 -6.46 -3.21
N SER A 10 -1.81 -6.31 -4.49
CA SER A 10 -0.97 -5.53 -5.39
C SER A 10 -1.35 -4.06 -5.25
N VAL A 11 -0.44 -3.26 -4.72
CA VAL A 11 -0.60 -1.81 -4.63
C VAL A 11 0.27 -1.13 -5.68
N ARG A 12 -0.26 -0.11 -6.33
CA ARG A 12 0.49 0.71 -7.29
C ARG A 12 0.55 2.12 -6.76
N PHE A 13 1.74 2.57 -6.43
CA PHE A 13 1.95 3.93 -5.97
C PHE A 13 2.11 4.84 -7.17
N VAL A 14 1.28 5.87 -7.26
CA VAL A 14 1.35 6.88 -8.32
C VAL A 14 1.64 8.21 -7.64
N GLY A 15 2.80 8.79 -7.95
CA GLY A 15 3.16 10.12 -7.47
C GLY A 15 2.35 11.20 -8.18
N GLU A 16 2.29 12.39 -7.58
CA GLU A 16 1.52 13.53 -8.09
C GLU A 16 1.99 14.01 -9.48
N ASN A 17 3.26 13.75 -9.83
CA ASN A 17 3.82 14.03 -11.16
C ASN A 17 3.41 13.01 -12.24
N GLY A 18 2.56 12.03 -11.91
CA GLY A 18 2.21 10.90 -12.79
C GLY A 18 3.32 9.85 -12.91
N GLY A 19 4.40 10.01 -12.14
CA GLY A 19 5.48 9.02 -12.02
C GLY A 19 5.05 7.87 -11.11
N GLU A 20 5.15 6.65 -11.61
CA GLU A 20 4.86 5.46 -10.82
C GLU A 20 6.03 5.16 -9.88
N LEU A 21 5.72 5.05 -8.59
CA LEU A 21 6.67 4.64 -7.56
C LEU A 21 6.77 3.12 -7.54
N GLY A 22 7.92 2.61 -7.98
CA GLY A 22 8.21 1.17 -8.01
C GLY A 22 7.91 0.46 -9.34
N GLY A 23 7.44 1.16 -10.38
CA GLY A 23 7.38 0.70 -11.78
C GLY A 23 6.48 -0.51 -12.12
N THR A 24 6.05 -1.30 -11.14
CA THR A 24 5.11 -2.41 -11.27
C THR A 24 4.32 -2.54 -9.97
N GLY A 25 3.13 -3.12 -10.01
CA GLY A 25 2.31 -3.32 -8.81
C GLY A 25 3.09 -4.06 -7.72
N ILE A 26 3.32 -3.40 -6.58
CA ILE A 26 4.07 -3.95 -5.45
C ILE A 26 3.14 -4.86 -4.68
N LEU A 27 3.51 -6.14 -4.58
CA LEU A 27 2.82 -7.10 -3.73
C LEU A 27 3.18 -6.83 -2.27
N LEU A 28 2.19 -6.37 -1.50
CA LEU A 28 2.32 -6.16 -0.08
C LEU A 28 1.35 -7.06 0.69
N PRO A 29 1.76 -7.57 1.86
CA PRO A 29 0.84 -8.25 2.76
C PRO A 29 -0.23 -7.28 3.27
N THR A 30 -1.46 -7.72 3.45
CA THR A 30 -2.57 -6.90 3.98
C THR A 30 -2.36 -6.51 5.44
N SER A 31 -1.47 -7.23 6.14
CA SER A 31 -1.01 -6.91 7.48
C SER A 31 -0.04 -5.72 7.51
N VAL A 32 0.44 -5.21 6.36
CA VAL A 32 1.27 -3.99 6.32
C VAL A 32 0.46 -2.78 6.78
N THR A 33 1.10 -1.98 7.63
CA THR A 33 0.52 -0.76 8.18
C THR A 33 0.82 0.46 7.32
N CYS A 34 0.03 1.52 7.50
CA CYS A 34 0.28 2.82 6.86
C CYS A 34 1.72 3.31 7.12
N ASN A 35 2.24 3.08 8.32
CA ASN A 35 3.60 3.48 8.67
C ASN A 35 4.67 2.73 7.84
N GLN A 36 4.46 1.44 7.58
CA GLN A 36 5.37 0.66 6.73
C GLN A 36 5.26 1.05 5.26
N LEU A 37 4.05 1.36 4.77
CA LEU A 37 3.83 1.92 3.44
C LEU A 37 4.59 3.25 3.26
N GLN A 38 4.52 4.13 4.26
CA GLN A 38 5.25 5.40 4.26
C GLN A 38 6.76 5.19 4.17
N ILE A 39 7.32 4.28 4.98
CA ILE A 39 8.75 3.96 4.92
C ILE A 39 9.13 3.46 3.53
N LEU A 40 8.35 2.55 2.96
CA LEU A 40 8.61 1.99 1.63
C LEU A 40 8.56 3.07 0.53
N CYS A 41 7.56 3.96 0.56
CA CYS A 41 7.49 5.08 -0.37
C CYS A 41 8.63 6.09 -0.17
N ASN A 42 8.99 6.43 1.07
CA ASN A 42 10.12 7.33 1.35
C ASN A 42 11.44 6.74 0.85
N GLN A 43 11.63 5.42 0.95
CA GLN A 43 12.77 4.74 0.35
C GLN A 43 12.75 4.78 -1.19
N LEU A 44 11.59 4.55 -1.81
CA LEU A 44 11.43 4.62 -3.27
C LEU A 44 11.60 6.04 -3.82
N LEU A 45 11.24 7.06 -3.04
CA LEU A 45 11.39 8.48 -3.37
C LEU A 45 12.80 9.03 -3.09
N ASP A 46 13.73 8.20 -2.60
CA ASP A 46 15.05 8.63 -2.11
C ASP A 46 14.95 9.72 -1.01
N SER A 47 13.79 9.84 -0.36
CA SER A 47 13.49 10.81 0.71
C SER A 47 13.76 10.19 2.08
N SER A 48 14.79 9.36 2.18
CA SER A 48 15.12 8.64 3.41
C SER A 48 15.73 9.55 4.48
N ASP A 49 16.33 10.67 4.08
CA ASP A 49 16.94 11.67 4.96
C ASP A 49 15.90 12.65 5.54
N ASP A 50 14.85 12.96 4.77
CA ASP A 50 13.75 13.85 5.15
C ASP A 50 12.41 13.14 4.88
N PRO A 51 11.96 12.26 5.80
CA PRO A 51 10.79 11.43 5.57
C PRO A 51 9.53 12.29 5.48
N VAL A 52 8.88 12.23 4.33
CA VAL A 52 7.62 12.96 4.11
C VAL A 52 6.46 12.09 4.60
N PRO A 53 5.50 12.66 5.35
CA PRO A 53 4.27 11.96 5.68
C PRO A 53 3.44 11.79 4.40
N ILE A 54 3.22 10.54 3.99
CA ILE A 54 2.46 10.20 2.78
C ILE A 54 1.15 9.55 3.21
N SER A 55 0.03 10.19 2.90
CA SER A 55 -1.29 9.59 3.06
C SER A 55 -1.61 8.72 1.84
N PHE A 56 -2.06 7.50 2.10
CA PHE A 56 -2.46 6.55 1.06
C PHE A 56 -3.97 6.51 0.95
N PHE A 57 -4.47 6.71 -0.27
CA PHE A 57 -5.89 6.64 -0.57
C PHE A 57 -6.14 5.55 -1.61
N THR A 58 -7.22 4.81 -1.42
CA THR A 58 -7.71 3.88 -2.43
C THR A 58 -8.35 4.63 -3.59
N LYS A 59 -8.56 3.92 -4.69
CA LYS A 59 -9.31 4.46 -5.83
C LYS A 59 -10.75 4.87 -5.47
N ASP A 60 -11.31 4.28 -4.41
CA ASP A 60 -12.64 4.59 -3.88
C ASP A 60 -12.63 5.83 -2.96
N GLY A 61 -11.46 6.41 -2.69
CA GLY A 61 -11.29 7.56 -1.79
C GLY A 61 -11.19 7.18 -0.31
N VAL A 62 -10.95 5.91 0.02
CA VAL A 62 -10.76 5.45 1.39
C VAL A 62 -9.31 5.67 1.81
N GLU A 63 -9.09 6.32 2.95
CA GLU A 63 -7.73 6.52 3.50
C GLU A 63 -7.24 5.27 4.25
N ILE A 64 -5.99 4.89 4.01
CA ILE A 64 -5.31 3.82 4.75
C ILE A 64 -4.60 4.43 5.96
N ILE A 65 -5.18 4.25 7.15
CA ILE A 65 -4.69 4.89 8.39
C ILE A 65 -3.96 3.86 9.30
N ASP A 66 -4.50 2.65 9.43
CA ASP A 66 -3.98 1.63 10.34
C ASP A 66 -3.23 0.54 9.56
N SER A 67 -3.98 -0.39 8.99
CA SER A 67 -3.48 -1.52 8.20
C SER A 67 -4.28 -1.61 6.91
N ILE A 68 -3.65 -2.13 5.85
CA ILE A 68 -4.30 -2.36 4.56
C ILE A 68 -5.60 -3.14 4.79
N GLU A 69 -5.56 -4.30 5.47
CA GLU A 69 -6.76 -5.12 5.74
C GLU A 69 -7.89 -4.37 6.46
N LYS A 70 -7.57 -3.54 7.45
CA LYS A 70 -8.57 -2.80 8.23
C LYS A 70 -9.20 -1.67 7.44
N SER A 71 -8.38 -0.95 6.68
CA SER A 71 -8.87 0.15 5.83
C SER A 71 -9.58 -0.37 4.59
N LEU A 72 -9.37 -1.63 4.24
CA LEU A 72 -9.85 -2.26 3.01
C LEU A 72 -10.89 -3.35 3.28
N GLU A 73 -11.77 -3.14 4.27
CA GLU A 73 -12.93 -4.00 4.58
C GLU A 73 -13.81 -4.35 3.36
N LYS A 74 -13.61 -3.68 2.21
CA LYS A 74 -14.33 -3.89 0.93
C LYS A 74 -13.44 -4.11 -0.30
N ILE A 75 -12.23 -4.65 -0.17
CA ILE A 75 -11.51 -5.08 -1.38
C ILE A 75 -12.14 -6.36 -1.91
N ASP A 76 -12.72 -6.25 -3.10
CA ASP A 76 -12.94 -7.38 -3.99
C ASP A 76 -11.54 -7.92 -4.35
N TYR A 77 -11.12 -9.00 -3.70
CA TYR A 77 -9.91 -9.69 -4.10
C TYR A 77 -10.18 -10.18 -5.52
N GLU A 78 -9.67 -9.49 -6.54
CA GLU A 78 -9.62 -10.03 -7.90
C GLU A 78 -8.78 -11.30 -7.82
N LYS A 79 -9.49 -12.41 -7.63
CA LYS A 79 -8.95 -13.75 -7.61
C LYS A 79 -8.55 -14.03 -9.04
N VAL A 80 -7.30 -13.69 -9.38
CA VAL A 80 -6.69 -14.09 -10.64
C VAL A 80 -6.76 -15.61 -10.72
N TRP A 81 -7.67 -16.11 -11.57
CA TRP A 81 -7.88 -17.54 -11.87
C TRP A 81 -6.91 -18.01 -12.93
#